data_AF-A0A1B6JZC8-F1
#
_entry.id   AF-A0A1B6JZC8-F1
#
_cell.length_a   1.000
_cell.length_b   1.000
_cell.length_c   1.000
_cell.angle_alpha   90.00
_cell.angle_beta   90.00
_cell.angle_gamma   90.00
#
_symmetry.space_group_name_H-M   'P 1'
#
loop_
_entity.id
_entity.type
_entity.pdbx_description
1 polymer ?
#
loop_
_entity_poly.entity_id
_entity_poly.type
_entity_poly.pdbx_seq_one_letter_code
_entity_poly.pdbx_strand_id
1 'polypeptide(L)'
;IWGSSQLIDHPRIEPRSFLQEDIVKNFAKDYMFLGCIKYINEVKTGPFAEHSNQLWNISGVGYWAKVNDGLIKMYKAEVLAKFPVIQHVLFGSLLPLTVASMPVSDLAGRRTKLSRESLPKAPDGFSKPSIVSNKEPNSSSKEDSQ
;
A
#
# COMPACT_ATOMS: atom_id res chain seq x y z
N ILE A 1 -6.86 -5.32 -7.02
CA ILE A 1 -5.40 -5.20 -6.77
C ILE A 1 -4.70 -4.57 -7.95
N TRP A 2 -4.62 -5.22 -9.12
CA TRP A 2 -3.90 -4.69 -10.27
C TRP A 2 -4.39 -3.32 -10.74
N GLY A 3 -5.70 -3.06 -10.74
CA GLY A 3 -6.23 -1.73 -11.05
C GLY A 3 -5.68 -0.61 -10.14
N SER A 4 -5.53 -0.87 -8.83
CA SER A 4 -4.92 0.13 -7.93
C SER A 4 -3.42 0.32 -8.20
N SER A 5 -2.75 -0.68 -8.78
CA SER A 5 -1.35 -0.57 -9.21
C SER A 5 -1.19 0.34 -10.43
N GLN A 6 -2.17 0.34 -11.34
CA GLN A 6 -2.16 1.22 -12.52
C GLN A 6 -2.25 2.71 -12.14
N LEU A 7 -2.77 3.01 -10.95
CA LEU A 7 -3.02 4.37 -10.47
C LEU A 7 -1.94 4.88 -9.50
N ILE A 8 -0.90 4.09 -9.23
CA ILE A 8 0.26 4.54 -8.44
C ILE A 8 0.92 5.72 -9.16
N ASP A 9 1.25 6.77 -8.39
CA ASP A 9 1.85 8.02 -8.88
C ASP A 9 1.05 8.74 -9.98
N HIS A 10 -0.25 8.42 -10.10
CA HIS A 10 -1.12 9.10 -11.06
C HIS A 10 -1.34 10.57 -10.66
N PRO A 11 -1.15 11.55 -11.57
CA PRO A 11 -1.03 12.97 -11.19
C PRO A 11 -2.32 13.66 -10.74
N ARG A 12 -3.50 13.05 -10.99
CA ARG A 12 -4.82 13.70 -10.78
C ARG A 12 -5.86 12.82 -10.09
N ILE A 13 -5.98 11.57 -10.51
CA ILE A 13 -6.89 10.58 -9.91
C ILE A 13 -6.29 10.09 -8.58
N GLU A 14 -6.94 10.44 -7.49
CA GLU A 14 -6.63 9.98 -6.13
C GLU A 14 -7.61 8.87 -5.70
N PRO A 15 -7.36 8.12 -4.61
CA PRO A 15 -8.31 7.12 -4.12
C PRO A 15 -9.73 7.66 -3.91
N ARG A 16 -9.90 8.87 -3.35
CA ARG A 16 -11.24 9.47 -3.20
C ARG A 16 -11.96 9.72 -4.54
N SER A 17 -11.23 9.84 -5.65
CA SER A 17 -11.78 10.19 -6.96
C SER A 17 -12.69 9.11 -7.54
N PHE A 18 -12.56 7.83 -7.14
CA PHE A 18 -13.43 6.78 -7.67
C PHE A 18 -14.89 6.89 -7.19
N LEU A 19 -15.17 7.74 -6.20
CA LEU A 19 -16.54 8.05 -5.79
C LEU A 19 -17.22 9.08 -6.70
N GLN A 20 -16.46 9.77 -7.55
CA GLN A 20 -16.97 10.78 -8.47
C GLN A 20 -17.41 10.11 -9.77
N GLU A 21 -18.70 10.19 -10.08
CA GLU A 21 -19.28 9.53 -11.26
C GLU A 21 -18.63 9.98 -12.57
N ASP A 22 -18.28 11.26 -12.71
CA ASP A 22 -17.63 11.80 -13.90
C ASP A 22 -16.24 11.18 -14.14
N ILE A 23 -15.46 10.99 -13.07
CA ILE A 23 -14.14 10.34 -13.16
C ILE A 23 -14.31 8.89 -13.59
N VAL A 24 -15.25 8.17 -12.96
CA VAL A 24 -15.51 6.77 -13.30
C VAL A 24 -15.98 6.64 -14.74
N LYS A 25 -16.92 7.47 -15.19
CA LYS A 25 -17.47 7.43 -16.56
C LYS A 25 -16.40 7.69 -17.62
N ASN A 26 -15.50 8.64 -17.38
CA ASN A 26 -14.48 9.03 -18.36
C ASN A 26 -13.29 8.08 -18.42
N PHE A 27 -12.92 7.45 -17.30
CA PHE A 27 -11.67 6.69 -17.19
C PHE A 27 -11.86 5.17 -16.95
N ALA A 28 -13.11 4.67 -16.86
CA ALA A 28 -13.39 3.26 -16.65
C ALA A 28 -12.87 2.33 -17.74
N LYS A 29 -12.66 2.84 -18.97
CA LYS A 29 -12.08 2.05 -20.08
C LYS A 29 -10.56 1.93 -19.98
N ASP A 30 -9.91 2.88 -19.29
CA ASP A 30 -8.44 2.97 -19.22
C ASP A 30 -7.90 2.28 -17.97
N TYR A 31 -8.63 2.37 -16.85
CA TYR A 31 -8.18 1.83 -15.57
C TYR A 31 -9.12 0.74 -15.06
N MET A 32 -8.56 -0.45 -14.84
CA MET A 32 -9.31 -1.62 -14.37
C MET A 32 -10.02 -1.37 -13.05
N PHE A 33 -9.42 -0.59 -12.14
CA PHE A 33 -10.06 -0.23 -10.87
C PHE A 33 -11.36 0.53 -11.11
N LEU A 34 -11.32 1.55 -11.96
CA LEU A 34 -12.49 2.38 -12.29
C LEU A 34 -13.51 1.60 -13.12
N GLY A 35 -13.08 0.68 -13.97
CA GLY A 35 -13.95 -0.28 -14.64
C GLY A 35 -14.78 -1.13 -13.67
N CYS A 36 -14.15 -1.66 -12.61
CA CYS A 36 -14.86 -2.39 -11.56
C CYS A 36 -15.83 -1.49 -10.78
N ILE A 37 -15.46 -0.25 -10.48
CA ILE A 37 -16.33 0.71 -9.78
C ILE A 37 -17.55 1.07 -10.65
N LYS A 38 -17.36 1.28 -11.95
CA LYS A 38 -18.46 1.49 -12.91
C LYS A 38 -19.47 0.35 -12.84
N TYR A 39 -19.00 -0.90 -12.90
CA TYR A 39 -19.87 -2.07 -12.81
C TYR A 39 -20.63 -2.13 -11.48
N ILE A 40 -19.97 -1.82 -10.36
CA ILE A 40 -20.64 -1.77 -9.04
C ILE A 40 -21.79 -0.76 -9.05
N ASN A 41 -21.57 0.44 -9.57
CA ASN A 41 -22.60 1.49 -9.63
C ASN A 41 -23.75 1.14 -10.59
N GLU A 42 -23.51 0.29 -11.60
CA GLU A 42 -24.55 -0.20 -12.51
C GLU A 42 -25.44 -1.29 -11.89
N VAL A 43 -24.89 -2.12 -11.00
CA VAL A 43 -25.60 -3.28 -10.43
C VAL A 43 -26.10 -3.07 -9.00
N LYS A 44 -25.65 -2.01 -8.32
CA LYS A 44 -26.10 -1.66 -6.97
C LYS A 44 -26.65 -0.25 -6.94
N THR A 45 -27.84 -0.11 -6.37
CA THR A 45 -28.54 1.17 -6.23
C THR A 45 -28.40 1.70 -4.81
N GLY A 46 -28.38 3.01 -4.67
CA GLY A 46 -28.34 3.70 -3.38
C GLY A 46 -26.94 4.26 -3.05
N PRO A 47 -26.76 4.82 -1.85
CA PRO A 47 -25.50 5.40 -1.43
C PRO A 47 -24.36 4.36 -1.43
N PHE A 48 -23.23 4.72 -2.04
CA PHE A 48 -22.07 3.82 -2.17
C PHE A 48 -21.57 3.27 -0.83
N ALA A 49 -21.62 4.09 0.23
CA ALA A 49 -21.25 3.72 1.58
C ALA A 49 -22.09 2.56 2.15
N GLU A 50 -23.37 2.45 1.76
CA GLU A 50 -24.28 1.43 2.28
C GLU A 50 -24.01 0.07 1.63
N HIS A 51 -23.85 0.04 0.31
CA HIS A 51 -23.74 -1.21 -0.44
C HIS A 51 -22.29 -1.65 -0.71
N SER A 52 -21.31 -0.80 -0.43
CA SER A 52 -19.88 -1.03 -0.70
C SER A 52 -18.97 -0.38 0.35
N ASN A 53 -19.36 -0.51 1.62
CA ASN A 53 -18.68 0.07 2.77
C ASN A 53 -17.15 -0.18 2.83
N GLN A 54 -16.67 -1.37 2.48
CA GLN A 54 -15.21 -1.62 2.47
C GLN A 54 -14.47 -0.74 1.45
N LEU A 55 -15.04 -0.60 0.24
CA LEU A 55 -14.49 0.29 -0.79
C LEU A 55 -14.65 1.75 -0.38
N TRP A 56 -15.79 2.11 0.23
CA TRP A 56 -15.98 3.44 0.78
C TRP A 56 -14.88 3.82 1.78
N ASN A 57 -14.52 2.94 2.71
CA ASN A 57 -13.42 3.18 3.65
C ASN A 57 -12.05 3.31 2.95
N ILE A 58 -11.82 2.54 1.89
CA ILE A 58 -10.59 2.64 1.08
C ILE A 58 -10.47 4.00 0.38
N SER A 59 -11.59 4.67 0.06
CA SER A 59 -11.57 6.00 -0.56
C SER A 59 -10.89 7.06 0.31
N GLY A 60 -10.89 6.86 1.64
CA GLY A 60 -10.23 7.73 2.61
C GLY A 60 -8.71 7.54 2.72
N VAL A 61 -8.12 6.60 1.98
CA VAL A 61 -6.67 6.38 1.98
C VAL A 61 -5.99 7.45 1.12
N GLY A 62 -4.90 8.03 1.63
CA GLY A 62 -4.28 9.21 1.00
C GLY A 62 -3.64 9.01 -0.38
N TYR A 63 -3.16 7.81 -0.73
CA TYR A 63 -2.51 7.58 -2.03
C TYR A 63 -2.59 6.11 -2.47
N TRP A 64 -2.54 5.89 -3.79
CA TRP A 64 -2.76 4.58 -4.42
C TRP A 64 -1.75 3.51 -4.04
N ALA A 65 -0.48 3.85 -3.79
CA ALA A 65 0.50 2.87 -3.33
C ALA A 65 0.09 2.24 -1.99
N LYS A 66 -0.44 3.02 -1.04
CA LYS A 66 -0.95 2.51 0.24
C LYS A 66 -2.23 1.68 0.06
N VAL A 67 -3.11 2.08 -0.86
CA VAL A 67 -4.28 1.27 -1.24
C VAL A 67 -3.84 -0.09 -1.80
N ASN A 68 -2.88 -0.10 -2.72
CA ASN A 68 -2.38 -1.32 -3.35
C ASN A 68 -1.74 -2.26 -2.32
N ASP A 69 -0.84 -1.75 -1.47
CA ASP A 69 -0.22 -2.52 -0.39
C ASP A 69 -1.28 -3.08 0.58
N GLY A 70 -2.29 -2.28 0.93
CA GLY A 70 -3.42 -2.70 1.76
C GLY A 70 -4.24 -3.83 1.12
N LEU A 71 -4.58 -3.68 -0.17
CA LEU A 71 -5.34 -4.70 -0.92
C LEU A 71 -4.55 -6.01 -1.07
N ILE A 72 -3.22 -5.96 -1.24
CA ILE A 72 -2.38 -7.17 -1.26
C ILE A 72 -2.40 -7.87 0.10
N LYS A 73 -2.28 -7.12 1.21
CA LYS A 73 -2.36 -7.68 2.56
C LYS A 73 -3.72 -8.30 2.83
N MET A 74 -4.80 -7.60 2.46
CA MET A 74 -6.17 -8.08 2.59
C MET A 74 -6.41 -9.34 1.77
N TYR A 75 -5.91 -9.41 0.53
CA TYR A 75 -6.04 -10.61 -0.30
C TYR A 75 -5.33 -11.82 0.31
N LYS A 76 -4.13 -11.62 0.88
CA LYS A 76 -3.43 -12.70 1.60
C LYS A 76 -4.24 -13.21 2.80
N ALA A 77 -4.80 -12.31 3.60
CA ALA A 77 -5.52 -12.68 4.82
C ALA A 77 -6.93 -13.23 4.56
N GLU A 78 -7.71 -12.57 3.70
CA GLU A 78 -9.14 -12.85 3.51
C GLU A 78 -9.42 -13.82 2.36
N VAL A 79 -8.47 -14.04 1.47
CA VAL A 79 -8.57 -15.03 0.38
C VAL A 79 -7.60 -16.16 0.66
N LEU A 80 -6.30 -15.93 0.52
CA LEU A 80 -5.31 -17.01 0.49
C LEU A 80 -5.20 -17.79 1.82
N ALA A 81 -5.38 -17.12 2.95
CA ALA A 81 -5.32 -17.72 4.28
C ALA A 81 -6.70 -18.18 4.80
N LYS A 82 -7.76 -18.06 3.99
CA LYS A 82 -9.13 -18.38 4.40
C LYS A 82 -9.56 -19.71 3.82
N PHE A 83 -9.53 -20.76 4.65
CA PHE A 83 -9.79 -22.14 4.20
C PHE A 83 -11.07 -22.30 3.36
N PRO A 84 -12.25 -21.78 3.77
CA PRO A 84 -13.46 -21.90 2.95
C PRO A 84 -13.36 -21.29 1.55
N VAL A 85 -12.44 -20.32 1.35
CA VAL A 85 -12.22 -19.64 0.07
C VAL A 85 -11.26 -20.44 -0.82
N ILE A 86 -10.20 -21.01 -0.24
CA ILE A 86 -9.14 -21.70 -1.01
C ILE A 86 -9.26 -23.22 -1.06
N GLN A 87 -10.22 -23.82 -0.35
CA GLN A 87 -10.37 -25.29 -0.24
C GLN A 87 -10.50 -26.00 -1.60
N HIS A 88 -10.93 -25.29 -2.66
CA HIS A 88 -11.08 -25.83 -4.00
C HIS A 88 -9.91 -25.52 -4.94
N VAL A 89 -8.82 -24.93 -4.45
CA VAL A 89 -7.60 -24.72 -5.25
C VAL A 89 -6.96 -26.07 -5.54
N LEU A 90 -6.75 -26.35 -6.83
CA LEU A 90 -6.13 -27.60 -7.29
C LEU A 90 -4.61 -27.48 -7.29
N PHE A 91 -3.95 -28.53 -6.81
CA PHE A 91 -2.50 -28.66 -6.83
C PHE A 91 -2.10 -29.76 -7.80
N GLY A 92 -1.06 -29.51 -8.58
CA GLY A 92 -0.59 -30.40 -9.64
C GLY A 92 0.90 -30.20 -9.88
N SER A 93 1.40 -30.58 -11.06
CA SER A 93 2.82 -30.44 -11.38
C SER A 93 3.29 -28.97 -11.48
N LEU A 94 2.44 -28.06 -11.97
CA LEU A 94 2.76 -26.63 -12.08
C LEU A 94 2.67 -25.88 -10.75
N LEU A 95 1.75 -26.30 -9.87
CA LEU A 95 1.52 -25.73 -8.54
C LEU A 95 1.55 -26.87 -7.52
N PRO A 96 2.75 -27.36 -7.14
CA PRO A 96 2.88 -28.50 -6.26
C PRO A 96 2.56 -28.12 -4.80
N LEU A 97 1.82 -28.99 -4.10
CA LEU A 97 1.61 -28.87 -2.66
C LEU A 97 2.81 -29.47 -1.90
N THR A 98 3.95 -28.82 -2.04
CA THR A 98 5.19 -29.20 -1.37
C THR A 98 5.74 -28.00 -0.62
N VAL A 99 6.59 -28.24 0.38
CA VAL A 99 7.24 -27.17 1.12
C VAL A 99 8.09 -26.35 0.14
N ALA A 100 7.85 -25.05 0.09
CA ALA A 100 8.64 -24.15 -0.76
C ALA A 100 10.11 -24.18 -0.31
N SER A 101 11.02 -24.24 -1.28
CA SER A 101 12.48 -24.28 -1.03
C SER A 101 13.02 -23.07 -0.26
N MET A 102 12.29 -21.96 -0.18
CA MET A 102 12.65 -20.81 0.65
C MET A 102 11.51 -20.44 1.59
N PRO A 103 11.79 -20.19 2.89
CA PRO A 103 10.78 -19.73 3.82
C PRO A 103 10.31 -18.31 3.45
N VAL A 104 9.02 -18.05 3.63
CA VAL A 104 8.35 -16.78 3.24
C VAL A 104 8.95 -15.55 3.96
N SER A 105 9.56 -15.74 5.14
CA SER A 105 10.32 -14.71 5.86
C SER A 105 11.45 -14.10 5.03
N ASP A 106 12.09 -14.90 4.19
CA ASP A 106 13.29 -14.50 3.45
C ASP A 106 12.95 -13.74 2.17
N LEU A 107 11.70 -13.83 1.69
CA LEU A 107 11.21 -13.00 0.58
C LEU A 107 11.00 -11.54 0.98
N ALA A 108 10.59 -11.27 2.23
CA ALA A 108 10.41 -9.89 2.73
C ALA A 108 11.75 -9.13 2.79
N GLY A 109 12.85 -9.83 3.09
CA GLY A 109 14.21 -9.28 3.10
C GLY A 109 14.77 -8.89 1.72
N ARG A 110 14.17 -9.35 0.62
CA ARG A 110 14.60 -8.93 -0.74
C ARG A 110 14.16 -7.52 -1.10
N ARG A 111 13.00 -7.03 -0.59
CA ARG A 111 12.53 -5.66 -0.88
C ARG A 111 13.46 -4.59 -0.28
N THR A 112 14.17 -4.90 0.81
CA THR A 112 15.16 -4.01 1.44
C THR A 112 16.58 -4.15 0.86
N LYS A 113 16.92 -5.28 0.23
CA LYS A 113 18.22 -5.44 -0.47
C LYS A 113 18.24 -4.80 -1.85
N LEU A 114 17.18 -4.96 -2.66
CA LEU A 114 17.13 -4.38 -4.02
C LEU A 114 17.19 -2.84 -4.04
N SER A 115 16.73 -2.16 -3.00
CA SER A 115 16.82 -0.71 -2.87
C SER A 115 18.19 -0.20 -2.40
N ARG A 116 19.06 -1.09 -1.90
CA ARG A 116 20.37 -0.72 -1.34
C ARG A 116 21.54 -1.06 -2.28
N GLU A 117 21.36 -2.03 -3.18
CA GLU A 117 22.38 -2.44 -4.17
C GLU A 117 22.33 -1.65 -5.49
N SER A 118 21.33 -0.78 -5.71
CA SER A 118 21.19 0.01 -6.95
C SER A 118 21.79 1.42 -6.90
N LEU A 119 22.34 1.85 -5.76
CA LEU A 119 23.02 3.15 -5.65
C LEU A 119 24.53 2.95 -5.84
N PRO A 120 25.17 3.65 -6.81
CA PRO A 120 26.63 3.64 -6.92
C PRO A 120 27.24 4.11 -5.59
N LYS A 121 28.23 3.36 -5.09
CA LYS A 121 29.01 3.81 -3.92
C LYS A 121 29.57 5.19 -4.24
N ALA A 122 29.35 6.15 -3.33
CA ALA A 122 29.92 7.48 -3.45
C ALA A 122 31.45 7.35 -3.59
N PRO A 123 32.09 8.08 -4.52
CA PRO A 123 33.54 8.04 -4.67
C PRO A 123 34.22 8.51 -3.38
N ASP A 124 35.33 7.87 -3.04
CA ASP A 124 36.13 8.16 -1.85
C ASP A 124 36.63 9.62 -1.93
N GLY A 125 36.05 10.49 -1.10
CA GLY A 125 36.42 11.91 -1.09
C GLY A 125 35.43 12.87 -0.43
N PHE A 126 34.24 12.43 -0.03
CA PHE A 126 33.28 13.29 0.67
C PHE A 126 33.46 13.20 2.20
N SER A 127 34.24 14.11 2.77
CA SER A 127 34.27 14.33 4.22
C SER A 127 32.91 14.85 4.69
N LYS A 128 32.27 14.17 5.65
CA LYS A 128 31.05 14.68 6.30
C LYS A 128 31.35 16.02 6.99
N PRO A 129 30.52 17.06 6.84
CA PRO A 129 30.69 18.27 7.62
C PRO A 129 30.39 18.01 9.09
N SER A 130 31.26 18.51 9.95
CA SER A 130 31.19 18.43 11.41
C SER A 130 29.94 19.14 11.93
N ILE A 131 29.07 18.42 12.65
CA ILE A 131 27.95 19.02 13.37
C ILE A 131 28.51 19.77 14.58
N VAL A 132 28.27 21.08 14.64
CA VAL A 132 28.56 21.93 15.80
C VAL A 132 27.63 21.54 16.94
N SER A 133 28.18 21.09 18.07
CA SER A 133 27.44 20.91 19.33
C SER A 133 27.02 22.27 19.89
N ASN A 134 25.71 22.53 19.94
CA ASN A 134 25.19 23.61 20.79
C ASN A 134 25.20 23.16 22.25
N LYS A 135 25.94 23.91 23.07
CA LYS A 135 25.95 23.83 24.54
C LYS A 135 24.56 24.17 25.11
N GLU A 136 24.08 23.37 26.04
CA GLU A 136 23.01 23.75 26.98
C GLU A 136 23.50 24.89 27.89
N PRO A 137 22.66 25.90 28.21
CA PRO A 137 22.94 26.81 29.30
C PRO A 137 22.39 26.25 30.61
N ASN A 138 23.27 26.13 31.60
CA ASN A 138 22.95 25.83 32.99
C ASN A 138 22.88 27.14 33.79
N SER A 139 21.85 27.36 34.60
CA SER A 139 21.91 28.26 35.77
C SER A 139 20.83 27.95 36.81
N SER A 140 21.21 27.15 37.81
CA SER A 140 21.07 27.35 39.27
C SER A 140 19.88 28.18 39.84
N SER A 141 19.02 27.47 40.59
CA SER A 141 18.57 27.69 41.98
C SER A 141 18.25 29.11 42.50
N LYS A 142 17.02 29.29 43.00
CA LYS A 142 16.72 29.95 44.28
C LYS A 142 15.49 29.29 44.97
N GLU A 143 15.67 28.97 46.24
CA GLU A 143 14.65 28.69 47.26
C GLU A 143 13.83 29.96 47.56
N ASP A 144 12.56 29.82 47.94
CA ASP A 144 12.07 30.20 49.28
C ASP A 144 10.54 30.12 49.42
N SER A 145 10.15 29.92 50.67
CA SER A 145 8.85 29.62 51.28
C SER A 145 7.67 30.56 50.95
N GLN A 146 6.47 29.98 50.80
CA GLN A 146 5.29 30.16 51.67
C GLN A 146 4.13 29.27 51.21
#